data_AF-A0A968ZSI3-F1
#
_entry.id   AF-A0A968ZSI3-F1
#
_cell.length_a   1.000
_cell.length_b   1.000
_cell.length_c   1.000
_cell.angle_alpha   90.00
_cell.angle_beta   90.00
_cell.angle_gamma   90.00
#
_symmetry.space_group_name_H-M   'P 1'
#
loop_
_entity.id
_entity.type
_entity.pdbx_description
1 polymer ?
#
loop_
_entity_poly.entity_id
_entity_poly.type
_entity_poly.pdbx_seq_one_letter_code
_entity_poly.pdbx_strand_id
1 'polypeptide(L)'
;MIHICAGDPSAWLHCYRGRRPMVACILSFTETGLQPNISAAGHTVQSRQYTALADAEFLINGARSRDLLRPGYGRMALAAGISPAVITRAVVSEQNILLQLLSTGLPDRLTVPHVRLPQVIAKAVQTGQAMTMAQVKSLVHSGLRYGQYWGQRWGRKLGSQASYLVLGECVVGGTTTAQAVLSALGYDVAGRMSSSQRVNNHLQKQALVEAGLAIWRSRNCQPSALQQQLFPLAAVAAVGDPMQAVAAGVAIAASRYGGILLAGGSQMLAVYALAKALAHSKLFGRWRTDWCSEQVVVGTTRWVIEDKGADTVAIAHAVGAPYIASDINFSSSPYFQLRAYERGFVKEGVGAGGCAIAAYLYQNWTVDQLRHAVEAQLRLYL
;
A
#
# COMPACT_ATOMS: atom_id res chain seq x y z
N MET A 1 21.52 1.87 0.93
CA MET A 1 20.29 1.06 0.75
C MET A 1 19.06 1.73 1.34
N ILE A 2 19.13 2.47 2.44
CA ILE A 2 17.97 3.20 3.02
C ILE A 2 18.30 4.69 3.07
N HIS A 3 17.39 5.52 2.56
CA HIS A 3 17.42 6.97 2.66
C HIS A 3 16.32 7.43 3.65
N ILE A 4 16.69 8.27 4.63
CA ILE A 4 15.72 8.87 5.57
C ILE A 4 15.19 10.15 4.94
N CYS A 5 13.87 10.22 4.74
CA CYS A 5 13.22 11.29 3.99
C CYS A 5 12.46 12.26 4.89
N ALA A 6 11.80 11.76 5.95
CA ALA A 6 11.09 12.57 6.93
C ALA A 6 11.03 11.86 8.30
N GLY A 7 10.96 12.64 9.38
CA GLY A 7 10.95 12.14 10.76
C GLY A 7 12.29 11.50 11.18
N ASP A 8 12.29 10.85 12.34
CA ASP A 8 13.45 10.09 12.84
C ASP A 8 13.11 8.60 13.03
N PRO A 9 13.40 7.75 12.02
CA PRO A 9 13.20 6.30 12.11
C PRO A 9 14.40 5.56 12.74
N SER A 10 15.42 6.25 13.27
CA SER A 10 16.70 5.63 13.65
C SER A 10 16.56 4.53 14.71
N ALA A 11 15.76 4.79 15.74
CA ALA A 11 15.48 3.80 16.79
C ALA A 11 14.77 2.55 16.22
N TRP A 12 13.83 2.76 15.31
CA TRP A 12 13.10 1.68 14.63
C TRP A 12 14.05 0.84 13.76
N LEU A 13 14.88 1.50 12.94
CA LEU A 13 15.86 0.83 12.08
C LEU A 13 16.89 0.04 12.89
N HIS A 14 17.35 0.59 14.01
CA HIS A 14 18.25 -0.10 14.92
C HIS A 14 17.60 -1.34 15.55
N CYS A 15 16.35 -1.21 16.01
CA CYS A 15 15.61 -2.30 16.67
C CYS A 15 15.40 -3.51 15.74
N TYR A 16 15.13 -3.26 14.45
CA TYR A 16 14.76 -4.30 13.49
C TYR A 16 15.88 -4.76 12.55
N ARG A 17 17.10 -4.25 12.72
CA ARG A 17 18.28 -4.74 11.99
C ARG A 17 18.58 -6.19 12.39
N GLY A 18 18.83 -7.04 11.39
CA GLY A 18 19.06 -8.48 11.56
C GLY A 18 17.81 -9.28 11.91
N ARG A 19 16.63 -8.65 11.97
CA ARG A 19 15.38 -9.33 12.31
C ARG A 19 14.64 -9.78 11.05
N ARG A 20 14.16 -11.01 11.07
CA ARG A 20 13.35 -11.56 9.96
C ARG A 20 11.95 -10.93 9.99
N PRO A 21 11.49 -10.29 8.91
CA PRO A 21 10.14 -9.76 8.83
C PRO A 21 9.13 -10.87 8.51
N MET A 22 7.85 -10.53 8.67
CA MET A 22 6.75 -11.12 7.89
C MET A 22 6.29 -10.08 6.86
N VAL A 23 5.98 -10.51 5.64
CA VAL A 23 5.35 -9.67 4.62
C VAL A 23 3.88 -10.02 4.52
N ALA A 24 3.01 -9.01 4.59
CA ALA A 24 1.62 -9.12 4.21
C ALA A 24 1.31 -8.17 3.07
N CYS A 25 0.47 -8.59 2.12
CA CYS A 25 0.02 -7.72 1.05
C CYS A 25 -1.51 -7.74 1.00
N ILE A 26 -2.13 -6.55 1.00
CA ILE A 26 -3.57 -6.40 0.86
C ILE A 26 -3.90 -6.13 -0.61
N LEU A 27 -4.65 -7.04 -1.21
CA LEU A 27 -5.11 -6.98 -2.59
C LEU A 27 -6.54 -6.45 -2.60
N SER A 28 -6.76 -5.34 -3.29
CA SER A 28 -8.08 -4.73 -3.38
C SER A 28 -8.31 -4.04 -4.72
N PHE A 29 -9.54 -3.57 -4.92
CA PHE A 29 -9.95 -2.87 -6.11
C PHE A 29 -10.98 -1.79 -5.77
N THR A 30 -10.94 -0.71 -6.56
CA THR A 30 -11.91 0.38 -6.57
C THR A 30 -12.31 0.67 -8.01
N GLU A 31 -13.58 0.98 -8.24
CA GLU A 31 -14.07 1.43 -9.55
C GLU A 31 -13.38 2.72 -10.01
N THR A 32 -12.74 3.47 -9.11
CA THR A 32 -11.86 4.59 -9.48
C THR A 32 -10.77 4.15 -10.45
N GLY A 33 -10.27 2.91 -10.35
CA GLY A 33 -9.30 2.34 -11.29
C GLY A 33 -9.80 2.21 -12.73
N LEU A 34 -11.12 2.23 -12.94
CA LEU A 34 -11.76 2.16 -14.26
C LEU A 34 -11.84 3.51 -14.97
N GLN A 35 -11.50 4.60 -14.30
CA GLN A 35 -11.48 5.91 -14.96
C GLN A 35 -10.42 5.89 -16.08
N PRO A 36 -10.76 6.30 -17.32
CA PRO A 36 -9.80 6.35 -18.42
C PRO A 36 -8.54 7.12 -18.00
N ASN A 37 -7.37 6.61 -18.37
CA ASN A 37 -6.07 7.24 -18.06
C ASN A 37 -5.77 7.51 -16.57
N ILE A 38 -6.53 6.94 -15.62
CA ILE A 38 -6.30 7.19 -14.19
C ILE A 38 -5.01 6.54 -13.66
N SER A 39 -4.61 5.40 -14.25
CA SER A 39 -3.48 4.58 -13.82
C SER A 39 -2.84 3.84 -14.99
N ALA A 40 -1.52 3.61 -14.90
CA ALA A 40 -0.78 2.71 -15.80
C ALA A 40 -0.72 1.25 -15.30
N ALA A 41 -1.31 0.95 -14.13
CA ALA A 41 -1.31 -0.38 -13.53
C ALA A 41 -2.35 -1.28 -14.22
N GLY A 42 -2.01 -1.79 -15.40
CA GLY A 42 -2.86 -2.53 -16.33
C GLY A 42 -2.81 -1.91 -17.73
N HIS A 43 -2.80 -2.74 -18.77
CA HIS A 43 -2.62 -2.32 -20.17
C HIS A 43 -3.84 -1.58 -20.75
N THR A 44 -5.04 -2.02 -20.36
CA THR A 44 -6.34 -1.43 -20.75
C THR A 44 -7.17 -1.11 -19.50
N VAL A 45 -8.18 -0.24 -19.64
CA VAL A 45 -9.12 0.09 -18.56
C VAL A 45 -9.71 -1.16 -17.91
N GLN A 46 -10.13 -2.13 -18.71
CA GLN A 46 -10.72 -3.39 -18.24
C GLN A 46 -9.67 -4.26 -17.55
N SER A 47 -8.46 -4.37 -18.10
CA SER A 47 -7.41 -5.23 -17.51
C SER A 47 -6.99 -4.82 -16.10
N ARG A 48 -7.18 -3.54 -15.73
CA ARG A 48 -6.88 -3.00 -14.38
C ARG A 48 -7.66 -3.70 -13.28
N GLN A 49 -8.84 -4.25 -13.59
CA GLN A 49 -9.64 -5.05 -12.66
C GLN A 49 -8.90 -6.32 -12.21
N TYR A 50 -7.99 -6.81 -13.06
CA TYR A 50 -7.29 -8.07 -12.85
C TYR A 50 -5.83 -7.90 -12.40
N THR A 51 -5.32 -6.67 -12.26
CA THR A 51 -3.93 -6.43 -11.86
C THR A 51 -3.62 -7.00 -10.48
N ALA A 52 -4.44 -6.71 -9.47
CA ALA A 52 -4.24 -7.25 -8.12
C ALA A 52 -4.38 -8.78 -8.08
N LEU A 53 -5.20 -9.36 -8.97
CA LEU A 53 -5.32 -10.81 -9.13
C LEU A 53 -4.02 -11.39 -9.71
N ALA A 54 -3.51 -10.79 -10.79
CA ALA A 54 -2.27 -11.23 -11.44
C ALA A 54 -1.05 -11.10 -10.52
N ASP A 55 -0.94 -10.00 -9.78
CA ASP A 55 0.14 -9.79 -8.82
C ASP A 55 0.12 -10.84 -7.70
N ALA A 56 -1.05 -11.14 -7.15
CA ALA A 56 -1.21 -12.16 -6.11
C ALA A 56 -0.83 -13.56 -6.61
N GLU A 57 -1.30 -13.94 -7.80
CA GLU A 57 -0.97 -15.21 -8.43
C GLU A 57 0.54 -15.33 -8.67
N PHE A 58 1.18 -14.26 -9.16
CA PHE A 58 2.62 -14.23 -9.35
C PHE A 58 3.38 -14.29 -8.02
N LEU A 59 2.96 -13.54 -6.99
CA LEU A 59 3.59 -13.54 -5.69
C LEU A 59 3.67 -14.94 -5.06
N ILE A 60 2.72 -15.84 -5.33
CA ILE A 60 2.72 -17.21 -4.80
C ILE A 60 3.33 -18.21 -5.79
N ASN A 61 2.94 -18.19 -7.06
CA ASN A 61 3.33 -19.20 -8.05
C ASN A 61 4.60 -18.85 -8.83
N GLY A 62 5.06 -17.60 -8.79
CA GLY A 62 6.20 -17.11 -9.56
C GLY A 62 5.99 -17.24 -11.06
N ALA A 63 7.02 -17.68 -11.77
CA ALA A 63 6.97 -17.91 -13.22
C ALA A 63 5.79 -18.79 -13.67
N ARG A 64 5.42 -19.80 -12.88
CA ARG A 64 4.29 -20.71 -13.18
C ARG A 64 2.95 -19.98 -13.28
N SER A 65 2.82 -18.80 -12.67
CA SER A 65 1.59 -18.00 -12.79
C SER A 65 1.24 -17.65 -14.24
N ARG A 66 2.23 -17.49 -15.13
CA ARG A 66 2.02 -17.12 -16.54
C ARG A 66 1.08 -18.08 -17.27
N ASP A 67 1.16 -19.36 -16.93
CA ASP A 67 0.37 -20.42 -17.56
C ASP A 67 -0.94 -20.69 -16.81
N LEU A 68 -1.07 -20.18 -15.59
CA LEU A 68 -2.23 -20.35 -14.71
C LEU A 68 -3.22 -19.19 -14.80
N LEU A 69 -2.80 -18.03 -15.31
CA LEU A 69 -3.68 -16.88 -15.49
C LEU A 69 -4.72 -17.16 -16.57
N ARG A 70 -5.97 -16.78 -16.29
CA ARG A 70 -7.07 -16.93 -17.25
C ARG A 70 -6.80 -16.12 -18.52
N PRO A 71 -7.21 -16.61 -19.71
CA PRO A 71 -7.17 -15.82 -20.94
C PRO A 71 -7.85 -14.46 -20.74
N GLY A 72 -7.16 -13.37 -21.09
CA GLY A 72 -7.64 -12.00 -20.90
C GLY A 72 -7.29 -11.35 -19.56
N TYR A 73 -6.75 -12.10 -18.59
CA TYR A 73 -6.19 -11.50 -17.37
C TYR A 73 -4.84 -10.93 -17.79
N GLY A 74 -4.66 -9.62 -17.59
CA GLY A 74 -3.41 -8.97 -17.94
C GLY A 74 -2.26 -9.75 -17.30
N ARG A 75 -1.29 -10.19 -18.11
CA ARG A 75 0.01 -10.60 -17.59
C ARG A 75 0.54 -9.47 -16.70
N MET A 76 1.61 -9.68 -15.94
CA MET A 76 2.32 -8.60 -15.22
C MET A 76 2.84 -7.47 -16.15
N ALA A 77 2.55 -7.53 -17.44
CA ALA A 77 2.78 -6.51 -18.44
C ALA A 77 1.95 -5.25 -18.16
N LEU A 78 2.67 -4.15 -18.03
CA LEU A 78 2.14 -2.80 -17.92
C LEU A 78 2.30 -2.09 -19.26
N ALA A 79 1.73 -0.89 -19.39
CA ALA A 79 1.95 -0.04 -20.57
C ALA A 79 3.46 0.21 -20.82
N ALA A 80 4.26 0.26 -19.75
CA ALA A 80 5.71 0.17 -19.79
C ALA A 80 6.22 -0.43 -18.47
N GLY A 81 7.28 -1.24 -18.55
CA GLY A 81 7.88 -1.91 -17.39
C GLY A 81 7.22 -3.24 -17.04
N ILE A 82 7.38 -3.66 -15.78
CA ILE A 82 6.83 -4.89 -15.21
C ILE A 82 6.25 -4.58 -13.83
N SER A 83 5.23 -5.32 -13.40
CA SER A 83 4.68 -5.18 -12.05
C SER A 83 5.75 -5.22 -10.94
N PRO A 84 5.64 -4.37 -9.90
CA PRO A 84 6.52 -4.41 -8.72
C PRO A 84 6.46 -5.72 -7.95
N ALA A 85 5.46 -6.56 -8.20
CA ALA A 85 5.37 -7.91 -7.64
C ALA A 85 6.64 -8.73 -7.89
N VAL A 86 7.39 -8.47 -8.97
CA VAL A 86 8.70 -9.09 -9.24
C VAL A 86 9.74 -8.78 -8.17
N ILE A 87 9.74 -7.55 -7.64
CA ILE A 87 10.65 -7.09 -6.59
C ILE A 87 10.28 -7.77 -5.28
N THR A 88 9.01 -7.66 -4.89
CA THR A 88 8.50 -8.29 -3.67
C THR A 88 8.78 -9.78 -3.69
N ARG A 89 8.44 -10.49 -4.78
CA ARG A 89 8.66 -11.93 -4.89
C ARG A 89 10.13 -12.30 -4.75
N ALA A 90 11.04 -11.61 -5.43
CA ALA A 90 12.47 -11.89 -5.33
C ALA A 90 12.95 -11.84 -3.88
N VAL A 91 12.53 -10.83 -3.13
CA VAL A 91 12.89 -10.71 -1.71
C VAL A 91 12.28 -11.83 -0.87
N VAL A 92 10.97 -12.07 -0.97
CA VAL A 92 10.33 -13.12 -0.13
C VAL A 92 10.83 -14.53 -0.47
N SER A 93 11.07 -14.85 -1.74
CA SER A 93 11.54 -16.19 -2.12
C SER A 93 12.99 -16.43 -1.70
N GLU A 94 13.90 -15.52 -2.04
CA GLU A 94 15.34 -15.72 -1.81
C GLU A 94 15.71 -15.61 -0.33
N GLN A 95 15.05 -14.74 0.43
CA GLN A 95 15.27 -14.61 1.88
C GLN A 95 14.36 -15.50 2.72
N ASN A 96 13.56 -16.35 2.07
CA ASN A 96 12.56 -17.22 2.68
C ASN A 96 11.57 -16.45 3.60
N ILE A 97 11.24 -15.20 3.32
CA ILE A 97 10.35 -14.42 4.19
C ILE A 97 8.92 -14.93 4.06
N LEU A 98 8.22 -15.06 5.20
CA LEU A 98 6.81 -15.47 5.22
C LEU A 98 5.97 -14.40 4.51
N LEU A 99 5.26 -14.79 3.46
CA LEU A 99 4.30 -13.96 2.75
C LEU A 99 2.87 -14.40 3.08
N GLN A 100 2.01 -13.44 3.46
CA GLN A 100 0.57 -13.67 3.57
C GLN A 100 -0.22 -12.66 2.72
N LEU A 101 -1.05 -13.18 1.82
CA LEU A 101 -1.96 -12.35 1.03
C LEU A 101 -3.29 -12.17 1.76
N LEU A 102 -3.87 -10.98 1.66
CA LEU A 102 -5.20 -10.65 2.14
C LEU A 102 -6.01 -10.07 0.99
N SER A 103 -7.26 -10.49 0.81
CA SER A 103 -8.10 -10.00 -0.29
C SER A 103 -9.40 -9.37 0.20
N THR A 104 -9.72 -8.22 -0.37
CA THR A 104 -11.01 -7.54 -0.16
C THR A 104 -11.43 -6.80 -1.42
N GLY A 105 -12.66 -7.00 -1.86
CA GLY A 105 -13.22 -6.16 -2.92
C GLY A 105 -12.62 -6.43 -4.29
N LEU A 106 -12.05 -7.62 -4.53
CA LEU A 106 -11.59 -7.99 -5.86
C LEU A 106 -12.79 -8.33 -6.76
N PRO A 107 -12.75 -7.96 -8.05
CA PRO A 107 -13.85 -8.21 -8.98
C PRO A 107 -13.99 -9.69 -9.36
N ASP A 108 -12.95 -10.50 -9.13
CA ASP A 108 -13.01 -11.96 -9.26
C ASP A 108 -12.26 -12.64 -8.10
N ARG A 109 -12.45 -13.95 -7.95
CA ARG A 109 -11.88 -14.78 -6.91
C ARG A 109 -10.40 -15.09 -7.18
N LEU A 110 -9.55 -14.85 -6.17
CA LEU A 110 -8.18 -15.38 -6.12
C LEU A 110 -8.18 -16.92 -5.98
N THR A 111 -7.25 -17.57 -6.68
CA THR A 111 -7.08 -19.03 -6.65
C THR A 111 -5.91 -19.49 -5.78
N VAL A 112 -4.97 -18.59 -5.48
CA VAL A 112 -3.88 -18.84 -4.52
C VAL A 112 -4.28 -18.76 -3.05
N PRO A 113 -3.53 -19.37 -2.12
CA PRO A 113 -3.74 -19.23 -0.68
C PRO A 113 -3.72 -17.77 -0.22
N HIS A 114 -4.79 -17.33 0.43
CA HIS A 114 -4.94 -15.99 0.96
C HIS A 114 -5.96 -15.96 2.11
N VAL A 115 -5.90 -14.90 2.91
CA VAL A 115 -6.93 -14.55 3.88
C VAL A 115 -8.03 -13.76 3.15
N ARG A 116 -9.25 -14.28 3.16
CA ARG A 116 -10.41 -13.57 2.60
C ARG A 116 -11.02 -12.67 3.67
N LEU A 117 -11.02 -11.36 3.41
CA LEU A 117 -11.67 -10.34 4.23
C LEU A 117 -13.09 -10.05 3.70
N PRO A 118 -13.91 -9.21 4.36
CA PRO A 118 -15.18 -8.76 3.81
C PRO A 118 -15.01 -8.23 2.39
N GLN A 119 -15.81 -8.73 1.45
CA GLN A 119 -15.71 -8.34 0.04
C GLN A 119 -16.53 -7.08 -0.20
N VAL A 120 -15.83 -5.97 -0.46
CA VAL A 120 -16.43 -4.65 -0.67
C VAL A 120 -15.76 -4.03 -1.88
N ILE A 121 -16.48 -3.88 -2.99
CA ILE A 121 -15.97 -3.12 -4.14
C ILE A 121 -16.30 -1.65 -3.89
N ALA A 122 -15.27 -0.82 -3.72
CA ALA A 122 -15.47 0.60 -3.53
C ALA A 122 -15.89 1.27 -4.84
N LYS A 123 -16.98 2.02 -4.81
CA LYS A 123 -17.42 2.86 -5.93
C LYS A 123 -16.39 3.93 -6.26
N ALA A 124 -16.51 4.51 -7.44
CA ALA A 124 -15.56 5.53 -7.89
C ALA A 124 -15.60 6.77 -6.98
N VAL A 125 -14.43 7.37 -6.73
CA VAL A 125 -14.24 8.46 -5.78
C VAL A 125 -15.21 9.64 -5.99
N GLN A 126 -15.51 9.96 -7.25
CA GLN A 126 -16.36 11.09 -7.62
C GLN A 126 -17.83 10.91 -7.24
N THR A 127 -18.24 9.72 -6.78
CA THR A 127 -19.60 9.48 -6.28
C THR A 127 -19.82 10.06 -4.88
N GLY A 128 -18.74 10.32 -4.13
CA GLY A 128 -18.80 10.70 -2.71
C GLY A 128 -19.44 9.63 -1.81
N GLN A 129 -19.57 8.39 -2.31
CA GLN A 129 -20.16 7.22 -1.64
C GLN A 129 -19.42 5.94 -2.05
N ALA A 130 -18.10 5.92 -1.89
CA ALA A 130 -17.26 4.77 -2.19
C ALA A 130 -17.78 3.48 -1.52
N MET A 131 -18.16 3.55 -0.24
CA MET A 131 -18.61 2.42 0.57
C MET A 131 -19.68 2.84 1.58
N THR A 132 -20.44 1.88 2.11
CA THR A 132 -21.32 2.14 3.26
C THR A 132 -20.52 2.19 4.57
N MET A 133 -21.04 2.89 5.57
CA MET A 133 -20.43 2.92 6.90
C MET A 133 -20.27 1.53 7.55
N ALA A 134 -21.24 0.64 7.32
CA ALA A 134 -21.18 -0.74 7.82
C ALA A 134 -20.02 -1.53 7.19
N GLN A 135 -19.81 -1.36 5.88
CA GLN A 135 -18.70 -1.96 5.16
C GLN A 135 -17.35 -1.44 5.69
N VAL A 136 -17.17 -0.12 5.81
CA VAL A 136 -15.92 0.46 6.34
C VAL A 136 -15.64 -0.03 7.77
N LYS A 137 -16.65 -0.04 8.65
CA LYS A 137 -16.51 -0.59 10.00
C LYS A 137 -16.07 -2.05 9.97
N SER A 138 -16.67 -2.88 9.12
CA SER A 138 -16.31 -4.30 9.00
C SER A 138 -14.86 -4.51 8.54
N LEU A 139 -14.40 -3.68 7.60
CA LEU A 139 -13.03 -3.70 7.10
C LEU A 139 -12.01 -3.28 8.17
N VAL A 140 -12.27 -2.17 8.88
CA VAL A 140 -11.40 -1.72 9.99
C VAL A 140 -11.33 -2.78 11.09
N HIS A 141 -12.48 -3.34 11.51
CA HIS A 141 -12.49 -4.42 12.52
C HIS A 141 -11.72 -5.65 12.06
N SER A 142 -11.81 -6.01 10.78
CA SER A 142 -11.02 -7.11 10.22
C SER A 142 -9.52 -6.80 10.29
N GLY A 143 -9.12 -5.59 9.94
CA GLY A 143 -7.75 -5.12 10.08
C GLY A 143 -7.24 -5.20 11.53
N LEU A 144 -8.02 -4.67 12.49
CA LEU A 144 -7.69 -4.73 13.92
C LEU A 144 -7.51 -6.18 14.40
N ARG A 145 -8.42 -7.08 14.01
CA ARG A 145 -8.36 -8.51 14.37
C ARG A 145 -7.09 -9.17 13.83
N TYR A 146 -6.75 -8.96 12.56
CA TYR A 146 -5.56 -9.56 11.96
C TYR A 146 -4.26 -8.95 12.49
N GLY A 147 -4.22 -7.63 12.67
CA GLY A 147 -3.09 -6.95 13.32
C GLY A 147 -2.82 -7.49 14.73
N GLN A 148 -3.88 -7.69 15.52
CA GLN A 148 -3.77 -8.30 16.84
C GLN A 148 -3.31 -9.77 16.77
N TYR A 149 -3.86 -10.56 15.83
CA TYR A 149 -3.49 -11.96 15.65
C TYR A 149 -2.00 -12.12 15.29
N TRP A 150 -1.48 -11.36 14.32
CA TRP A 150 -0.06 -11.37 13.97
C TRP A 150 0.79 -10.84 15.13
N GLY A 151 0.34 -9.74 15.73
CA GLY A 151 0.86 -9.14 16.95
C GLY A 151 1.19 -10.15 18.05
N GLN A 152 0.20 -10.96 18.40
CA GLN A 152 0.34 -11.98 19.43
C GLN A 152 1.22 -13.15 18.97
N ARG A 153 1.27 -13.46 17.68
CA ARG A 153 1.99 -14.62 17.16
C ARG A 153 3.50 -14.39 17.17
N TRP A 154 3.99 -13.22 16.78
CA TRP A 154 5.41 -12.88 16.94
C TRP A 154 5.76 -12.53 18.40
N GLY A 155 4.81 -12.00 19.18
CA GLY A 155 5.05 -11.62 20.58
C GLY A 155 5.16 -12.82 21.51
N ARG A 156 4.44 -13.92 21.20
CA ARG A 156 4.46 -15.16 21.99
C ARG A 156 5.50 -16.19 21.53
N LYS A 157 5.94 -16.20 20.26
CA LYS A 157 6.82 -17.25 19.72
C LYS A 157 8.32 -16.93 19.73
N LEU A 158 8.72 -15.68 19.90
CA LEU A 158 10.10 -15.26 19.65
C LEU A 158 10.77 -14.69 20.90
N GLY A 159 10.86 -15.47 21.98
CA GLY A 159 11.65 -15.08 23.16
C GLY A 159 12.93 -14.34 22.75
N SER A 160 13.02 -13.05 23.13
CA SER A 160 14.10 -12.08 22.81
C SER A 160 14.35 -11.66 21.34
N GLN A 161 13.63 -12.18 20.33
CA GLN A 161 13.80 -11.73 18.93
C GLN A 161 12.57 -10.99 18.39
N ALA A 162 12.53 -9.67 18.57
CA ALA A 162 11.50 -8.83 17.97
C ALA A 162 11.48 -9.01 16.44
N SER A 163 10.31 -9.32 15.87
CA SER A 163 10.04 -9.32 14.42
C SER A 163 9.15 -8.11 14.08
N TYR A 164 8.98 -7.82 12.80
CA TYR A 164 8.17 -6.70 12.30
C TYR A 164 7.37 -7.10 11.06
N LEU A 165 6.30 -6.36 10.79
CA LEU A 165 5.45 -6.56 9.61
C LEU A 165 5.83 -5.58 8.52
N VAL A 166 6.05 -6.08 7.32
CA VAL A 166 6.05 -5.30 6.08
C VAL A 166 4.64 -5.41 5.49
N LEU A 167 3.87 -4.33 5.52
CA LEU A 167 2.49 -4.32 5.03
C LEU A 167 2.40 -3.58 3.70
N GLY A 168 2.29 -4.32 2.60
CA GLY A 168 2.12 -3.79 1.25
C GLY A 168 0.67 -3.77 0.77
N GLU A 169 0.46 -3.16 -0.39
CA GLU A 169 -0.84 -3.08 -1.06
C GLU A 169 -0.74 -3.30 -2.56
N CYS A 170 -1.81 -3.78 -3.18
CA CYS A 170 -2.03 -3.63 -4.62
C CYS A 170 -3.48 -3.20 -4.88
N VAL A 171 -3.64 -1.92 -5.21
CA VAL A 171 -4.92 -1.29 -5.56
C VAL A 171 -4.76 -0.38 -6.77
N VAL A 172 -5.36 -0.76 -7.91
CA VAL A 172 -5.40 0.12 -9.08
C VAL A 172 -6.35 1.29 -8.82
N GLY A 173 -5.84 2.52 -8.93
CA GLY A 173 -6.56 3.74 -8.53
C GLY A 173 -6.28 4.18 -7.08
N GLY A 174 -5.47 3.42 -6.33
CA GLY A 174 -5.14 3.67 -4.92
C GLY A 174 -4.50 5.03 -4.65
N THR A 175 -3.74 5.59 -5.60
CA THR A 175 -3.17 6.95 -5.43
C THR A 175 -4.25 8.04 -5.43
N THR A 176 -5.33 7.85 -6.17
CA THR A 176 -6.46 8.79 -6.22
C THR A 176 -7.30 8.71 -4.95
N THR A 177 -7.62 7.50 -4.48
CA THR A 177 -8.34 7.30 -3.21
C THR A 177 -7.50 7.74 -2.01
N ALA A 178 -6.17 7.57 -2.06
CA ALA A 178 -5.23 8.13 -1.07
C ALA A 178 -5.28 9.65 -1.01
N GLN A 179 -5.26 10.32 -2.18
CA GLN A 179 -5.41 11.77 -2.26
C GLN A 179 -6.74 12.21 -1.64
N ALA A 180 -7.81 11.48 -1.97
CA ALA A 180 -9.15 11.79 -1.51
C ALA A 180 -9.29 11.68 0.01
N VAL A 181 -8.76 10.60 0.61
CA VAL A 181 -8.78 10.41 2.07
C VAL A 181 -7.92 11.46 2.77
N LEU A 182 -6.71 11.74 2.28
CA LEU A 182 -5.87 12.80 2.86
C LEU A 182 -6.55 14.18 2.78
N SER A 183 -7.15 14.52 1.63
CA SER A 183 -7.89 15.76 1.44
C SER A 183 -9.13 15.84 2.33
N ALA A 184 -9.86 14.72 2.50
CA ALA A 184 -10.99 14.62 3.41
C ALA A 184 -10.56 14.84 4.87
N LEU A 185 -9.38 14.32 5.27
CA LEU A 185 -8.80 14.50 6.59
C LEU A 185 -8.17 15.90 6.81
N GLY A 186 -8.21 16.78 5.80
CA GLY A 186 -7.78 18.17 5.90
C GLY A 186 -6.32 18.43 5.50
N TYR A 187 -5.63 17.47 4.89
CA TYR A 187 -4.27 17.66 4.40
C TYR A 187 -4.27 18.26 2.98
N ASP A 188 -3.44 19.29 2.77
CA ASP A 188 -3.19 19.85 1.44
C ASP A 188 -2.16 19.01 0.67
N VAL A 189 -2.67 18.11 -0.17
CA VAL A 189 -1.88 17.13 -0.93
C VAL A 189 -2.15 17.15 -2.43
N ALA A 190 -2.96 18.11 -2.90
CA ALA A 190 -3.24 18.27 -4.32
C ALA A 190 -1.94 18.55 -5.08
N GLY A 191 -1.74 17.87 -6.22
CA GLY A 191 -0.51 18.01 -7.01
C GLY A 191 0.74 17.36 -6.41
N ARG A 192 0.67 16.74 -5.23
CA ARG A 192 1.85 16.16 -4.52
C ARG A 192 1.92 14.64 -4.54
N MET A 193 0.87 13.97 -5.00
CA MET A 193 0.77 12.51 -5.03
C MET A 193 1.62 11.88 -6.14
N SER A 194 2.33 10.79 -5.86
CA SER A 194 2.98 10.05 -6.96
C SER A 194 1.97 9.25 -7.79
N SER A 195 2.42 8.71 -8.92
CA SER A 195 1.60 7.94 -9.87
C SER A 195 2.41 6.83 -10.52
N SER A 196 1.73 5.78 -10.96
CA SER A 196 2.31 4.71 -11.80
C SER A 196 2.66 5.18 -13.22
N GLN A 197 2.16 6.37 -13.61
CA GLN A 197 2.42 7.00 -14.89
C GLN A 197 3.72 7.80 -14.87
N ARG A 198 4.38 7.90 -16.04
CA ARG A 198 5.57 8.74 -16.23
C ARG A 198 5.25 10.23 -16.04
N VAL A 199 4.11 10.69 -16.57
CA VAL A 199 3.61 12.05 -16.36
C VAL A 199 2.40 11.97 -15.44
N ASN A 200 2.43 12.72 -14.34
CA ASN A 200 1.37 12.67 -13.34
C ASN A 200 0.10 13.37 -13.86
N ASN A 201 -1.04 12.67 -13.78
CA ASN A 201 -2.36 13.14 -14.19
C ASN A 201 -3.09 13.88 -13.04
N HIS A 202 -2.40 14.81 -12.40
CA HIS A 202 -2.88 15.50 -11.18
C HIS A 202 -4.22 16.20 -11.35
N LEU A 203 -4.39 16.96 -12.42
CA LEU A 203 -5.63 17.71 -12.68
C LEU A 203 -6.85 16.77 -12.75
N GLN A 204 -6.69 15.61 -13.40
CA GLN A 204 -7.74 14.61 -13.48
C GLN A 204 -8.08 14.05 -12.10
N LYS A 205 -7.06 13.63 -11.33
CA LYS A 205 -7.25 13.07 -9.99
C LYS A 205 -7.91 14.09 -9.08
N GLN A 206 -7.44 15.34 -9.10
CA GLN A 206 -7.98 16.43 -8.31
C GLN A 206 -9.46 16.68 -8.64
N ALA A 207 -9.82 16.78 -9.92
CA ALA A 207 -11.22 17.00 -10.31
C ALA A 207 -12.16 15.89 -9.81
N LEU A 208 -11.74 14.62 -9.89
CA LEU A 208 -12.54 13.49 -9.38
C LEU A 208 -12.67 13.51 -7.86
N VAL A 209 -11.57 13.83 -7.16
CA VAL A 209 -11.55 13.95 -5.70
C VAL A 209 -12.44 15.10 -5.23
N GLU A 210 -12.32 16.28 -5.83
CA GLU A 210 -13.13 17.46 -5.49
C GLU A 210 -14.61 17.21 -5.72
N ALA A 211 -14.99 16.57 -6.83
CA ALA A 211 -16.37 16.19 -7.10
C ALA A 211 -16.94 15.27 -6.00
N GLY A 212 -16.19 14.23 -5.62
CA GLY A 212 -16.58 13.31 -4.56
C GLY A 212 -16.71 14.00 -3.19
N LEU A 213 -15.76 14.85 -2.84
CA LEU A 213 -15.77 15.61 -1.59
C LEU A 213 -16.90 16.64 -1.55
N ALA A 214 -17.21 17.30 -2.67
CA ALA A 214 -18.31 18.25 -2.75
C ALA A 214 -19.66 17.57 -2.50
N ILE A 215 -19.90 16.41 -3.12
CA ILE A 215 -21.10 15.60 -2.92
C ILE A 215 -21.19 15.08 -1.48
N TRP A 216 -20.06 14.66 -0.91
CA TRP A 216 -20.03 14.20 0.48
C TRP A 216 -20.34 15.34 1.46
N ARG A 217 -19.74 16.51 1.27
CA ARG A 217 -19.95 17.70 2.11
C ARG A 217 -21.40 18.20 2.03
N SER A 218 -22.01 18.23 0.85
CA SER A 218 -23.41 18.67 0.69
C SER A 218 -24.42 17.78 1.43
N ARG A 219 -24.08 16.50 1.65
CA ARG A 219 -24.89 15.56 2.45
C ARG A 219 -24.62 15.64 3.95
N ASN A 220 -23.61 16.40 4.38
CA ASN A 220 -23.12 16.46 5.76
C ASN A 220 -22.93 17.90 6.26
N CYS A 221 -23.73 18.85 5.78
CA CYS A 221 -23.55 20.30 6.03
C CYS A 221 -23.54 20.73 7.51
N GLN A 222 -23.98 19.89 8.45
CA GLN A 222 -23.90 20.13 9.90
C GLN A 222 -23.69 18.80 10.64
N PRO A 223 -22.44 18.34 10.83
CA PRO A 223 -22.19 17.06 11.49
C PRO A 223 -22.45 17.18 13.00
N SER A 224 -23.37 16.36 13.50
CA SER A 224 -23.55 16.10 14.94
C SER A 224 -22.24 15.68 15.60
N ALA A 225 -22.14 15.80 16.94
CA ALA A 225 -20.97 15.35 17.69
C ALA A 225 -20.60 13.87 17.41
N LEU A 226 -21.60 13.01 17.19
CA LEU A 226 -21.39 11.61 16.81
C LEU A 226 -20.78 11.48 15.40
N GLN A 227 -21.24 12.29 14.44
CA GLN A 227 -20.68 12.33 13.08
C GLN A 227 -19.25 12.87 13.07
N GLN A 228 -18.93 13.85 13.93
CA GLN A 228 -17.56 14.35 14.10
C GLN A 228 -16.63 13.26 14.65
N GLN A 229 -17.11 12.43 15.58
CA GLN A 229 -16.34 11.27 16.04
C GLN A 229 -16.13 10.26 14.91
N LEU A 230 -17.16 9.99 14.10
CA LEU A 230 -17.13 9.03 12.98
C LEU A 230 -16.38 9.56 11.75
N PHE A 231 -15.86 10.80 11.81
CA PHE A 231 -15.35 11.50 10.64
C PHE A 231 -14.28 10.73 9.84
N PRO A 232 -13.27 10.08 10.44
CA PRO A 232 -12.29 9.33 9.66
C PRO A 232 -12.92 8.12 8.93
N LEU A 233 -13.88 7.44 9.57
CA LEU A 233 -14.63 6.35 8.92
C LEU A 233 -15.55 6.89 7.82
N ALA A 234 -16.18 8.04 8.05
CA ALA A 234 -17.06 8.70 7.07
C ALA A 234 -16.28 9.19 5.84
N ALA A 235 -15.06 9.70 6.03
CA ALA A 235 -14.16 10.07 4.94
C ALA A 235 -13.82 8.86 4.06
N VAL A 236 -13.45 7.72 4.67
CA VAL A 236 -13.18 6.49 3.92
C VAL A 236 -14.44 5.95 3.23
N ALA A 237 -15.60 6.00 3.90
CA ALA A 237 -16.88 5.62 3.30
C ALA A 237 -17.23 6.49 2.08
N ALA A 238 -16.89 7.78 2.11
CA ALA A 238 -17.17 8.68 1.02
C ALA A 238 -16.22 8.48 -0.18
N VAL A 239 -14.91 8.40 0.07
CA VAL A 239 -13.90 8.59 -0.98
C VAL A 239 -12.69 7.65 -0.91
N GLY A 240 -12.67 6.74 0.06
CA GLY A 240 -11.56 5.79 0.24
C GLY A 240 -11.74 4.48 -0.54
N ASP A 241 -10.84 3.54 -0.26
CA ASP A 241 -10.91 2.16 -0.75
C ASP A 241 -10.81 1.15 0.41
N PRO A 242 -11.13 -0.14 0.17
CA PRO A 242 -11.18 -1.15 1.23
C PRO A 242 -9.80 -1.45 1.83
N MET A 243 -8.73 -1.33 1.04
CA MET A 243 -7.37 -1.60 1.51
C MET A 243 -6.96 -0.60 2.59
N GLN A 244 -7.27 0.69 2.40
CA GLN A 244 -6.95 1.74 3.39
C GLN A 244 -7.58 1.45 4.75
N ALA A 245 -8.86 1.03 4.77
CA ALA A 245 -9.59 0.69 5.99
C ALA A 245 -8.95 -0.51 6.72
N VAL A 246 -8.64 -1.57 5.98
CA VAL A 246 -8.00 -2.77 6.53
C VAL A 246 -6.60 -2.44 7.04
N ALA A 247 -5.78 -1.76 6.23
CA ALA A 247 -4.40 -1.45 6.53
C ALA A 247 -4.29 -0.55 7.78
N ALA A 248 -5.17 0.44 7.92
CA ALA A 248 -5.20 1.28 9.11
C ALA A 248 -5.53 0.47 10.38
N GLY A 249 -6.50 -0.45 10.30
CA GLY A 249 -6.82 -1.36 11.40
C GLY A 249 -5.64 -2.29 11.77
N VAL A 250 -4.96 -2.85 10.78
CA VAL A 250 -3.75 -3.67 10.99
C VAL A 250 -2.68 -2.83 11.66
N ALA A 251 -2.41 -1.62 11.14
CA ALA A 251 -1.39 -0.73 11.64
C ALA A 251 -1.61 -0.38 13.13
N ILE A 252 -2.85 -0.04 13.49
CA ILE A 252 -3.25 0.22 14.87
C ILE A 252 -2.95 -0.99 15.75
N ALA A 253 -3.56 -2.14 15.46
CA ALA A 253 -3.50 -3.27 16.38
C ALA A 253 -2.12 -3.93 16.46
N ALA A 254 -1.38 -4.04 15.34
CA ALA A 254 -0.07 -4.69 15.32
C ALA A 254 1.03 -3.83 15.98
N SER A 255 0.91 -2.50 15.95
CA SER A 255 1.96 -1.58 16.42
C SER A 255 2.24 -1.73 17.91
N ARG A 256 1.26 -2.22 18.67
CA ARG A 256 1.37 -2.55 20.10
C ARG A 256 2.36 -3.66 20.42
N TYR A 257 2.63 -4.51 19.44
CA TYR A 257 3.38 -5.76 19.62
C TYR A 257 4.74 -5.72 18.93
N GLY A 258 4.93 -4.84 17.96
CA GLY A 258 6.16 -4.72 17.21
C GLY A 258 6.04 -3.77 16.02
N GLY A 259 7.14 -3.65 15.29
CA GLY A 259 7.32 -2.69 14.23
C GLY A 259 6.46 -2.98 13.02
N ILE A 260 6.06 -1.93 12.35
CA ILE A 260 5.33 -1.98 11.09
C ILE A 260 6.04 -1.08 10.09
N LEU A 261 6.42 -1.68 8.98
CA LEU A 261 6.82 -0.98 7.77
C LEU A 261 5.62 -0.95 6.82
N LEU A 262 4.92 0.19 6.76
CA LEU A 262 3.88 0.42 5.76
C LEU A 262 4.56 0.59 4.40
N ALA A 263 4.51 -0.46 3.57
CA ALA A 263 5.31 -0.61 2.36
C ALA A 263 4.57 -0.07 1.13
N GLY A 264 4.81 1.19 0.81
CA GLY A 264 4.21 1.87 -0.33
C GLY A 264 4.47 3.37 -0.32
N GLY A 265 4.04 4.05 -1.38
CA GLY A 265 4.20 5.48 -1.54
C GLY A 265 3.11 6.29 -0.85
N SER A 266 2.52 7.24 -1.57
CA SER A 266 1.49 8.15 -1.04
C SER A 266 0.27 7.42 -0.44
N GLN A 267 -0.03 6.20 -0.91
CA GLN A 267 -1.08 5.34 -0.34
C GLN A 267 -0.83 5.02 1.13
N MET A 268 0.41 4.66 1.49
CA MET A 268 0.75 4.31 2.86
C MET A 268 0.87 5.52 3.78
N LEU A 269 1.18 6.71 3.24
CA LEU A 269 1.03 7.97 3.97
C LEU A 269 -0.44 8.28 4.32
N ALA A 270 -1.36 7.99 3.40
CA ALA A 270 -2.81 8.08 3.68
C ALA A 270 -3.25 7.07 4.74
N VAL A 271 -2.75 5.83 4.68
CA VAL A 271 -2.99 4.81 5.72
C VAL A 271 -2.48 5.26 7.09
N TYR A 272 -1.26 5.83 7.16
CA TYR A 272 -0.70 6.35 8.40
C TYR A 272 -1.57 7.47 8.99
N ALA A 273 -1.94 8.46 8.16
CA ALA A 273 -2.81 9.56 8.56
C ALA A 273 -4.19 9.07 9.03
N LEU A 274 -4.76 8.09 8.32
CA LEU A 274 -6.02 7.47 8.68
C LEU A 274 -5.92 6.69 10.01
N ALA A 275 -4.85 5.91 10.22
CA ALA A 275 -4.62 5.20 11.47
C ALA A 275 -4.52 6.16 12.66
N LYS A 276 -3.74 7.25 12.51
CA LYS A 276 -3.63 8.33 13.49
C LYS A 276 -4.99 8.99 13.79
N ALA A 277 -5.75 9.31 12.76
CA ALA A 277 -7.08 9.93 12.91
C ALA A 277 -8.09 8.99 13.59
N LEU A 278 -8.10 7.70 13.22
CA LEU A 278 -8.95 6.68 13.84
C LEU A 278 -8.59 6.46 15.32
N ALA A 279 -7.30 6.38 15.64
CA ALA A 279 -6.82 6.23 17.01
C ALA A 279 -7.22 7.42 17.91
N HIS A 280 -7.28 8.62 17.35
CA HIS A 280 -7.73 9.82 18.07
C HIS A 280 -9.26 9.94 18.16
N SER A 281 -10.02 9.16 17.39
CA SER A 281 -11.49 9.17 17.42
C SER A 281 -12.04 8.47 18.67
N LYS A 282 -13.07 9.04 19.30
CA LYS A 282 -13.68 8.50 20.54
C LYS A 282 -14.49 7.20 20.35
N LEU A 283 -14.72 6.76 19.10
CA LEU A 283 -15.55 5.59 18.78
C LEU A 283 -15.02 4.26 19.26
N PHE A 284 -13.70 4.20 19.41
CA PHE A 284 -13.00 2.98 19.72
C PHE A 284 -12.33 3.15 21.07
N GLY A 285 -13.08 3.55 22.11
CA GLY A 285 -12.57 3.89 23.45
C GLY A 285 -11.66 2.86 24.14
N ARG A 286 -11.54 1.63 23.60
CA ARG A 286 -10.53 0.61 23.99
C ARG A 286 -9.20 0.69 23.24
N TRP A 287 -9.18 1.30 22.05
CA TRP A 287 -8.07 1.35 21.09
C TRP A 287 -7.34 2.70 21.06
N ARG A 288 -7.79 3.70 21.83
CA ARG A 288 -7.10 5.00 21.91
C ARG A 288 -5.67 4.87 22.48
N THR A 289 -5.43 3.82 23.27
CA THR A 289 -4.12 3.42 23.82
C THR A 289 -3.36 2.45 22.92
N ASP A 290 -3.90 2.10 21.75
CA ASP A 290 -3.40 0.99 20.93
C ASP A 290 -2.55 1.43 19.74
N TRP A 291 -2.58 2.72 19.38
CA TRP A 291 -1.70 3.25 18.34
C TRP A 291 -0.33 3.62 18.93
N CYS A 292 0.70 2.85 18.56
CA CYS A 292 2.09 3.16 18.90
C CYS A 292 2.79 3.74 17.66
N SER A 293 2.67 5.05 17.45
CA SER A 293 3.23 5.74 16.26
C SER A 293 4.72 5.50 16.07
N GLU A 294 5.46 5.34 17.17
CA GLU A 294 6.91 5.14 17.19
C GLU A 294 7.30 3.77 16.62
N GLN A 295 6.34 2.84 16.55
CA GLN A 295 6.52 1.51 15.96
C GLN A 295 6.18 1.47 14.47
N VAL A 296 5.71 2.58 13.88
CA VAL A 296 5.23 2.60 12.49
C VAL A 296 6.05 3.55 11.64
N VAL A 297 6.68 2.98 10.61
CA VAL A 297 7.45 3.70 9.59
C VAL A 297 6.81 3.45 8.22
N VAL A 298 6.81 4.45 7.36
CA VAL A 298 6.40 4.31 5.96
C VAL A 298 7.65 4.10 5.10
N GLY A 299 7.66 3.06 4.29
CA GLY A 299 8.79 2.68 3.45
C GLY A 299 8.42 2.62 1.98
N THR A 300 9.19 3.26 1.11
CA THR A 300 8.95 3.26 -0.34
C THR A 300 10.22 3.01 -1.18
N THR A 301 10.19 3.29 -2.47
CA THR A 301 11.32 3.26 -3.40
C THR A 301 11.91 4.65 -3.64
N ARG A 302 13.18 4.71 -4.06
CA ARG A 302 13.81 5.96 -4.55
C ARG A 302 13.00 6.62 -5.66
N TRP A 303 12.37 5.84 -6.54
CA TRP A 303 11.63 6.36 -7.68
C TRP A 303 10.38 7.16 -7.28
N VAL A 304 9.83 6.91 -6.09
CA VAL A 304 8.71 7.70 -5.55
C VAL A 304 9.21 9.03 -4.99
N ILE A 305 10.32 9.04 -4.23
CA ILE A 305 10.85 10.27 -3.63
C ILE A 305 11.59 11.18 -4.63
N GLU A 306 12.09 10.61 -5.73
CA GLU A 306 12.76 11.33 -6.83
C GLU A 306 11.78 11.77 -7.93
N ASP A 307 10.48 11.48 -7.78
CA ASP A 307 9.45 11.85 -8.75
C ASP A 307 9.27 13.38 -8.79
N LYS A 308 9.88 14.04 -9.78
CA LYS A 308 9.80 15.50 -9.97
C LYS A 308 8.38 16.04 -10.12
N GLY A 309 7.41 15.20 -10.46
CA GLY A 309 6.01 15.56 -10.57
C GLY A 309 5.22 15.36 -9.27
N ALA A 310 5.85 14.99 -8.16
CA ALA A 310 5.22 14.70 -6.88
C ALA A 310 6.09 15.22 -5.72
N ASP A 311 5.51 15.25 -4.52
CA ASP A 311 6.23 15.64 -3.30
C ASP A 311 5.71 14.83 -2.11
N THR A 312 6.06 13.54 -2.08
CA THR A 312 5.65 12.64 -1.01
C THR A 312 6.37 12.92 0.30
N VAL A 313 7.52 13.59 0.25
CA VAL A 313 8.28 14.02 1.43
C VAL A 313 7.52 15.12 2.16
N ALA A 314 6.99 16.13 1.46
CA ALA A 314 6.12 17.14 2.07
C ALA A 314 4.85 16.52 2.66
N ILE A 315 4.24 15.54 1.98
CA ILE A 315 3.09 14.80 2.55
C ILE A 315 3.49 14.09 3.84
N ALA A 316 4.64 13.41 3.87
CA ALA A 316 5.14 12.72 5.06
C ALA A 316 5.35 13.67 6.24
N HIS A 317 5.93 14.85 6.00
CA HIS A 317 6.06 15.90 7.01
C HIS A 317 4.70 16.39 7.51
N ALA A 318 3.75 16.65 6.60
CA ALA A 318 2.42 17.14 6.97
C ALA A 318 1.64 16.15 7.84
N VAL A 319 1.70 14.85 7.53
CA VAL A 319 1.03 13.81 8.34
C VAL A 319 1.82 13.46 9.62
N GLY A 320 3.12 13.76 9.63
CA GLY A 320 4.05 13.45 10.71
C GLY A 320 4.51 11.99 10.72
N ALA A 321 4.64 11.36 9.56
CA ALA A 321 5.08 9.97 9.44
C ALA A 321 6.61 9.88 9.27
N PRO A 322 7.31 9.04 10.04
CA PRO A 322 8.66 8.62 9.66
C PRO A 322 8.62 7.96 8.28
N TYR A 323 9.43 8.47 7.35
CA TYR A 323 9.38 8.08 5.95
C TYR A 323 10.79 7.76 5.43
N ILE A 324 10.94 6.58 4.85
CA ILE A 324 12.20 6.07 4.32
C ILE A 324 12.02 5.52 2.91
N ALA A 325 13.09 5.51 2.13
CA ALA A 325 13.10 4.96 0.78
C ALA A 325 14.24 3.96 0.58
N SER A 326 13.97 2.89 -0.17
CA SER A 326 15.01 1.99 -0.66
C SER A 326 15.78 2.63 -1.81
N ASP A 327 17.10 2.47 -1.79
CA ASP A 327 18.00 2.88 -2.88
C ASP A 327 18.10 1.80 -3.98
N ILE A 328 16.97 1.14 -4.27
CA ILE A 328 16.88 0.11 -5.32
C ILE A 328 17.23 0.72 -6.67
N ASN A 329 18.07 0.07 -7.47
CA ASN A 329 18.56 0.63 -8.73
C ASN A 329 18.63 -0.46 -9.81
N PHE A 330 18.00 -0.18 -10.95
CA PHE A 330 17.94 -1.04 -12.14
C PHE A 330 18.61 -0.43 -13.36
N SER A 331 19.33 0.69 -13.24
CA SER A 331 20.01 1.36 -14.36
C SER A 331 20.96 0.43 -15.14
N SER A 332 21.66 -0.47 -14.43
CA SER A 332 22.59 -1.46 -15.00
C SER A 332 21.93 -2.79 -15.39
N SER A 333 20.61 -2.94 -15.22
CA SER A 333 19.94 -4.20 -15.54
C SER A 333 19.92 -4.46 -17.04
N PRO A 334 20.09 -5.71 -17.54
CA PRO A 334 19.98 -6.01 -18.96
C PRO A 334 18.54 -6.00 -19.47
N TYR A 335 17.53 -6.07 -18.59
CA TYR A 335 16.13 -6.10 -18.98
C TYR A 335 15.54 -4.68 -19.07
N PHE A 336 14.98 -4.36 -20.24
CA PHE A 336 14.29 -3.09 -20.47
C PHE A 336 13.13 -2.87 -19.50
N GLN A 337 12.41 -3.94 -19.13
CA GLN A 337 11.28 -3.88 -18.22
C GLN A 337 11.67 -3.33 -16.83
N LEU A 338 12.87 -3.63 -16.35
CA LEU A 338 13.40 -3.10 -15.08
C LEU A 338 13.95 -1.69 -15.26
N ARG A 339 14.70 -1.42 -16.33
CA ARG A 339 15.17 -0.06 -16.65
C ARG A 339 14.05 0.97 -16.86
N ALA A 340 12.83 0.53 -17.11
CA ALA A 340 11.66 1.41 -17.19
C ALA A 340 11.38 2.14 -15.86
N TYR A 341 11.72 1.54 -14.70
CA TYR A 341 11.55 2.20 -13.40
C TYR A 341 12.39 3.48 -13.29
N GLU A 342 13.63 3.43 -13.79
CA GLU A 342 14.55 4.60 -13.84
C GLU A 342 14.03 5.75 -14.73
N ARG A 343 13.03 5.48 -15.56
CA ARG A 343 12.39 6.45 -16.46
C ARG A 343 11.06 6.98 -15.89
N GLY A 344 10.77 6.68 -14.63
CA GLY A 344 9.57 7.13 -13.93
C GLY A 344 8.31 6.31 -14.24
N PHE A 345 8.44 5.10 -14.78
CA PHE A 345 7.30 4.19 -14.91
C PHE A 345 7.15 3.32 -13.66
N VAL A 346 5.90 2.98 -13.31
CA VAL A 346 5.55 2.07 -12.22
C VAL A 346 5.86 2.63 -10.83
N LYS A 347 7.15 2.85 -10.52
CA LYS A 347 7.75 3.39 -9.29
C LYS A 347 7.56 2.54 -8.03
N GLU A 348 6.35 2.07 -7.75
CA GLU A 348 6.01 1.39 -6.49
C GLU A 348 4.76 0.53 -6.65
N GLY A 349 4.57 -0.38 -5.71
CA GLY A 349 3.37 -1.20 -5.56
C GLY A 349 3.73 -2.54 -4.92
N VAL A 350 2.73 -3.28 -4.47
CA VAL A 350 2.88 -4.67 -3.99
C VAL A 350 3.89 -4.79 -2.84
N GLY A 351 4.15 -3.70 -2.11
CA GLY A 351 5.14 -3.63 -1.04
C GLY A 351 6.61 -3.65 -1.50
N ALA A 352 6.90 -3.39 -2.77
CA ALA A 352 8.23 -3.53 -3.35
C ALA A 352 9.30 -2.69 -2.62
N GLY A 353 9.03 -1.41 -2.38
CA GLY A 353 9.96 -0.53 -1.66
C GLY A 353 10.26 -1.01 -0.23
N GLY A 354 9.22 -1.40 0.51
CA GLY A 354 9.37 -1.96 1.84
C GLY A 354 10.08 -3.31 1.86
N CYS A 355 9.88 -4.16 0.85
CA CYS A 355 10.61 -5.41 0.71
C CYS A 355 12.10 -5.18 0.40
N ALA A 356 12.43 -4.19 -0.44
CA ALA A 356 13.82 -3.81 -0.68
C ALA A 356 14.52 -3.28 0.60
N ILE A 357 13.83 -2.47 1.41
CA ILE A 357 14.30 -2.05 2.75
C ILE A 357 14.50 -3.29 3.64
N ALA A 358 13.51 -4.17 3.69
CA ALA A 358 13.56 -5.39 4.50
C ALA A 358 14.71 -6.31 4.10
N ALA A 359 15.02 -6.42 2.80
CA ALA A 359 16.12 -7.22 2.30
C ALA A 359 17.47 -6.77 2.86
N TYR A 360 17.66 -5.45 2.93
CA TYR A 360 18.81 -4.83 3.57
C TYR A 360 18.78 -4.99 5.10
N LEU A 361 17.65 -4.74 5.76
CA LEU A 361 17.58 -4.84 7.22
C LEU A 361 17.81 -6.25 7.73
N TYR A 362 17.26 -7.26 7.04
CA TYR A 362 17.30 -8.64 7.51
C TYR A 362 18.65 -9.32 7.22
N GLN A 363 19.11 -9.30 5.96
CA GLN A 363 20.32 -10.03 5.55
C GLN A 363 21.39 -9.12 4.92
N ASN A 364 21.31 -7.80 5.14
CA ASN A 364 22.29 -6.83 4.66
C ASN A 364 22.54 -6.90 3.14
N TRP A 365 21.49 -7.19 2.37
CA TRP A 365 21.59 -7.25 0.91
C TRP A 365 22.06 -5.91 0.33
N THR A 366 22.97 -5.97 -0.63
CA THR A 366 23.39 -4.81 -1.42
C THR A 366 22.38 -4.49 -2.53
N VAL A 367 22.51 -3.31 -3.13
CA VAL A 367 21.72 -2.90 -4.31
C VAL A 367 21.86 -3.94 -5.43
N ASP A 368 23.09 -4.43 -5.67
CA ASP A 368 23.37 -5.42 -6.71
C ASP A 368 22.77 -6.80 -6.41
N GLN A 369 22.82 -7.26 -5.16
CA GLN A 369 22.19 -8.53 -4.78
C GLN A 369 20.68 -8.48 -5.00
N LEU A 370 20.04 -7.39 -4.58
CA LEU A 370 18.62 -7.17 -4.84
C LEU A 370 18.33 -7.15 -6.34
N ARG A 371 19.09 -6.39 -7.13
CA ARG A 371 18.93 -6.33 -8.59
C ARG A 371 19.08 -7.71 -9.23
N HIS A 372 20.12 -8.47 -8.93
CA HIS A 372 20.33 -9.80 -9.49
C HIS A 372 19.20 -10.78 -9.10
N ALA A 373 18.68 -10.72 -7.88
CA ALA A 373 17.54 -11.53 -7.45
C ALA A 373 16.28 -11.19 -8.26
N VAL A 374 16.01 -9.90 -8.49
CA VAL A 374 14.88 -9.45 -9.31
C VAL A 374 15.04 -9.86 -10.77
N GLU A 375 16.25 -9.73 -11.32
CA GLU A 375 16.60 -10.18 -12.66
C GLU A 375 16.41 -11.69 -12.85
N ALA A 376 16.74 -12.49 -11.84
CA ALA A 376 16.53 -13.94 -11.86
C ALA A 376 15.03 -14.28 -11.89
N GLN A 377 14.21 -13.63 -11.05
CA GLN A 377 12.76 -13.82 -11.08
C GLN A 377 12.15 -13.39 -12.41
N LEU A 378 12.59 -12.25 -12.96
CA LEU A 378 12.11 -11.78 -14.25
C LEU A 378 12.51 -12.73 -15.39
N ARG A 379 13.75 -13.26 -15.38
CA ARG A 379 14.22 -14.23 -16.38
C ARG A 379 13.34 -15.47 -16.44
N LEU A 380 12.90 -15.97 -15.29
CA LEU A 380 12.02 -17.15 -15.23
C LEU A 380 10.61 -16.85 -15.74
N TYR A 381 10.17 -15.59 -15.65
CA TYR A 381 8.82 -15.17 -16.06
C TYR A 381 8.71 -14.87 -17.57
N LEU A 382 9.76 -14.31 -18.16
CA LEU A 382 9.88 -14.03 -19.60
C LEU A 382 10.05 -15.33 -20.39
#